data_AF-A0A120HP72-F1
#
_entry.id   AF-A0A120HP72-F1
#
_cell.length_a   1.000
_cell.length_b   1.000
_cell.length_c   1.000
_cell.angle_alpha   90.00
_cell.angle_beta   90.00
_cell.angle_gamma   90.00
#
_symmetry.space_group_name_H-M   'P 1'
#
loop_
_entity.id
_entity.type
_entity.pdbx_description
1 polymer ?
#
loop_
_entity_poly.entity_id
_entity_poly.type
_entity_poly.pdbx_seq_one_letter_code
_entity_poly.pdbx_strand_id
1 'polypeptide(L)' 'MAEPLDDYIDAVSKALALPVEDAWRPAVRANLEVSLRLARLVDEFPLPDETEPAPIFTV' A
#
# COMPACT_ATOMS: atom_id res chain seq x y z
N MET A 1 -16.18 15.46 -4.43
CA MET A 1 -14.83 15.08 -4.88
C MET A 1 -14.46 13.83 -4.12
N ALA A 2 -13.98 12.78 -4.79
CA ALA A 2 -13.50 11.60 -4.08
C ALA A 2 -12.28 11.99 -3.25
N GLU A 3 -12.12 11.36 -2.08
CA GLU A 3 -10.92 11.55 -1.27
C GLU A 3 -9.72 10.94 -2.00
N PRO A 4 -8.49 11.48 -1.86
CA PRO A 4 -7.31 10.96 -2.56
C PRO A 4 -7.06 9.46 -2.37
N LEU A 5 -7.44 8.92 -1.20
CA LEU A 5 -7.33 7.49 -0.91
C LEU A 5 -8.37 6.65 -1.64
N ASP A 6 -9.56 7.19 -1.86
CA ASP A 6 -10.64 6.50 -2.58
C ASP A 6 -10.30 6.37 -4.07
N ASP A 7 -9.69 7.41 -4.66
CA ASP A 7 -9.17 7.39 -6.03
C ASP A 7 -8.02 6.37 -6.19
N TYR A 8 -7.14 6.28 -5.19
CA TYR A 8 -6.06 5.29 -5.16
C TYR A 8 -6.60 3.85 -5.11
N ILE A 9 -7.62 3.59 -4.27
CA ILE A 9 -8.28 2.28 -4.19
C ILE A 9 -8.88 1.90 -5.56
N ASP A 10 -9.53 2.83 -6.25
CA ASP A 10 -10.09 2.57 -7.60
C ASP A 10 -9.01 2.28 -8.64
N ALA A 11 -7.93 3.06 -8.65
CA ALA A 11 -6.84 2.87 -9.59
C ALA A 11 -6.15 1.50 -9.40
N VAL A 12 -5.84 1.14 -8.15
CA VAL A 12 -5.11 -0.10 -7.83
C VAL A 12 -6.00 -1.33 -7.99
N SER A 13 -7.26 -1.27 -7.54
CA SER A 13 -8.21 -2.39 -7.74
C SER A 13 -8.38 -2.72 -9.22
N LYS A 14 -8.47 -1.70 -10.09
CA LYS A 14 -8.51 -1.88 -11.54
C LYS A 14 -7.19 -2.44 -12.09
N ALA A 15 -6.04 -1.90 -11.69
CA ALA A 15 -4.74 -2.34 -12.17
C ALA A 15 -4.44 -3.81 -11.81
N LEU A 16 -4.89 -4.25 -10.63
CA LEU A 16 -4.72 -5.63 -10.16
C LEU A 16 -5.83 -6.58 -10.60
N ALA A 17 -6.84 -6.10 -11.35
CA ALA A 17 -8.05 -6.85 -11.68
C ALA A 17 -8.74 -7.47 -10.44
N LEU A 18 -8.70 -6.75 -9.31
CA LEU A 18 -9.29 -7.14 -8.03
C LEU A 18 -10.43 -6.17 -7.68
N PRO A 19 -11.66 -6.39 -8.18
CA PRO A 19 -12.77 -5.49 -7.91
C PRO A 19 -13.13 -5.48 -6.43
N VAL A 20 -13.32 -4.28 -5.87
CA VAL A 20 -13.77 -4.08 -4.49
C VAL A 20 -15.26 -3.74 -4.53
N GLU A 21 -16.11 -4.61 -3.99
CA GLU A 21 -17.55 -4.31 -3.90
C GLU A 21 -17.81 -3.18 -2.90
N ASP A 22 -18.88 -2.42 -3.13
CA ASP A 22 -19.22 -1.24 -2.32
C ASP A 22 -19.36 -1.56 -0.83
N ALA A 23 -19.87 -2.75 -0.50
CA ALA A 23 -20.00 -3.24 0.88
C ALA A 23 -18.64 -3.39 1.60
N TRP A 24 -17.56 -3.66 0.86
CA TRP A 24 -16.21 -3.84 1.40
C TRP A 24 -15.40 -2.55 1.42
N ARG A 25 -15.80 -1.54 0.65
CA ARG A 25 -15.06 -0.28 0.47
C ARG A 25 -14.70 0.42 1.79
N PRO A 26 -15.59 0.53 2.80
CA PRO A 26 -15.24 1.13 4.08
C PRO A 26 -14.14 0.35 4.82
N ALA A 27 -14.19 -0.99 4.78
CA ALA A 27 -13.21 -1.84 5.45
C ALA A 27 -11.85 -1.81 4.74
N VAL A 28 -11.83 -1.81 3.41
CA VAL A 28 -10.60 -1.69 2.62
C VAL A 28 -9.91 -0.35 2.91
N ARG A 29 -10.67 0.75 2.91
CA ARG A 29 -10.16 2.08 3.24
C ARG A 29 -9.55 2.11 4.65
N ALA A 30 -10.28 1.64 5.66
CA ALA A 30 -9.82 1.66 7.05
C ALA A 30 -8.51 0.88 7.24
N ASN A 31 -8.40 -0.32 6.63
CA ASN A 31 -7.18 -1.10 6.71
C ASN A 31 -6.02 -0.43 5.98
N LEU A 32 -6.27 0.13 4.79
CA LEU A 32 -5.24 0.82 4.02
C LEU A 32 -4.72 2.08 4.74
N GLU A 33 -5.59 2.85 5.40
CA GLU A 33 -5.17 3.99 6.24
C GLU A 33 -4.22 3.55 7.36
N VAL A 34 -4.50 2.43 8.04
CA VAL A 34 -3.63 1.88 9.09
C VAL A 34 -2.30 1.39 8.49
N SER A 35 -2.34 0.66 7.38
CA SER A 35 -1.13 0.19 6.70
C SER A 35 -0.22 1.35 6.27
N LEU A 36 -0.78 2.44 5.74
CA LEU A 36 -0.01 3.62 5.33
C LEU A 36 0.62 4.35 6.53
N ARG A 37 -0.07 4.38 7.68
CA ARG A 37 0.53 4.90 8.93
C ARG A 37 1.72 4.05 9.39
N LEU A 38 1.63 2.73 9.26
CA LEU A 38 2.75 1.84 9.59
C LEU A 38 3.89 1.95 8.59
N ALA A 39 3.58 2.07 7.29
CA ALA A 39 4.57 2.25 6.23
C ALA A 39 5.40 3.52 6.45
N ARG A 40 4.79 4.61 6.97
CA ARG A 40 5.49 5.84 7.35
C ARG A 40 6.63 5.59 8.34
N LEU A 41 6.44 4.70 9.31
CA LEU A 41 7.46 4.36 10.29
C LEU A 41 8.69 3.68 9.65
N VAL A 42 8.47 2.97 8.55
CA VAL A 42 9.54 2.31 7.78
C VAL A 42 10.20 3.29 6.81
N ASP A 43 9.42 4.15 6.14
CA ASP A 43 9.88 5.16 5.19
C ASP A 43 10.80 6.22 5.85
N GLU A 44 10.58 6.49 7.13
CA GLU A 44 11.41 7.43 7.91
C GLU A 44 12.77 6.85 8.33
N PHE A 45 13.00 5.54 8.11
CA PHE A 45 14.30 4.92 8.33
C PHE A 45 15.22 5.20 7.13
N PRO A 46 16.38 5.86 7.32
CA PRO A 46 17.29 6.15 6.21
C PRO A 46 17.84 4.85 5.63
N LEU A 47 17.65 4.66 4.32
CA LEU A 47 18.11 3.49 3.58
C LEU A 47 19.15 3.94 2.53
N PRO A 48 20.45 3.87 2.84
CA PRO A 48 21.52 4.14 1.87
C PRO A 48 21.41 3.21 0.65
N ASP A 49 21.84 3.68 -0.52
CA ASP A 49 21.78 2.92 -1.78
C ASP A 49 22.61 1.63 -1.72
N GLU A 50 23.62 1.57 -0.85
CA GLU A 50 24.46 0.40 -0.62
C GLU A 50 23.78 -0.67 0.26
N THR A 51 22.57 -0.41 0.78
CA THR A 51 21.85 -1.37 1.62
C THR A 51 21.30 -2.50 0.78
N GLU A 52 21.80 -3.72 1.04
CA GLU A 52 21.31 -4.91 0.37
C GLU A 52 19.96 -5.39 0.98
N PRO A 53 19.02 -5.90 0.15
CA PRO A 53 17.80 -6.54 0.65
C PRO A 53 18.09 -7.78 1.50
N ALA A 54 17.21 -8.07 2.47
CA ALA A 54 17.44 -9.13 3.47
C ALA A 54 17.69 -10.55 2.87
N PRO A 55 16.85 -11.07 1.95
CA PRO A 55 17.15 -12.35 1.31
C PRO A 55 17.99 -12.15 0.04
N ILE A 56 19.20 -12.72 0.03
CA ILE A 56 20.04 -12.83 -1.18
C ILE A 56 19.91 -14.26 -1.71
N PHE A 57 19.47 -14.39 -2.96
CA PHE A 57 19.44 -15.69 -3.62
C PHE A 57 20.88 -16.14 -3.92
N THR A 58 21.25 -17.33 -3.44
CA THR A 58 22.52 -18.00 -3.76
C THR A 58 22.23 -19.32 -4.46
N VAL A 59 22.98 -19.59 -5.53
CA VAL A 59 22.91 -20.82 -6.35
C VAL A 59 23.36 -22.07 -5.60
#